data_AF-A0A6N6S5V6-F1
#
_entry.id   AF-A0A6N6S5V6-F1
#
_cell.length_a   1.000
_cell.length_b   1.000
_cell.length_c   1.000
_cell.angle_alpha   90.00
_cell.angle_beta   90.00
_cell.angle_gamma   90.00
#
_symmetry.space_group_name_H-M   'P 1'
#
loop_
_entity.id
_entity.type
_entity.pdbx_description
1 polymer ?
#
loop_
_entity_poly.entity_id
_entity_poly.type
_entity_poly.pdbx_seq_one_letter_code
_entity_poly.pdbx_strand_id
1 'polypeptide(L)'
;MKQKFLIIVGYLFLLAVIVILTFRVVFLERLIADNNERLSDRMSAFESSAISAAAQIGSLREQVPGLGEYMTGLQLHMAKLWYAASASNWKLADYELHEISETADAVAALRVSRNDVDISDEIKPKLAPRLAALQKSIDGHSIAGFADSYAEALNSCNGCHDSAGYPFIHIITPSSPPVTNQLWEEFSPKN
;
A
#
# COMPACT_ATOMS: atom_id res chain seq x y z
N MET A 1 18.04 -86.79 24.47
CA MET A 1 17.43 -85.65 25.20
C MET A 1 17.99 -84.28 24.79
N LYS A 2 19.32 -84.09 24.70
CA LYS A 2 19.93 -82.77 24.43
C LYS A 2 19.54 -82.11 23.08
N GLN A 3 19.43 -82.88 21.99
CA GLN A 3 19.09 -82.34 20.66
C GLN A 3 17.66 -81.78 20.57
N LYS A 4 16.66 -82.52 21.11
CA LYS A 4 15.26 -82.05 21.16
C LYS A 4 15.12 -80.79 22.03
N PHE A 5 15.88 -80.71 23.13
CA PHE A 5 15.92 -79.52 23.98
C PHE A 5 16.52 -78.30 23.27
N LEU A 6 17.64 -78.45 22.55
CA LEU A 6 18.23 -77.36 21.76
C LEU A 6 17.28 -76.82 20.68
N ILE A 7 16.52 -77.71 20.01
CA ILE A 7 15.54 -77.31 18.98
C ILE A 7 14.40 -76.50 19.62
N ILE A 8 13.89 -76.92 20.78
CA ILE A 8 12.83 -76.20 21.49
C ILE A 8 13.31 -74.82 21.94
N VAL A 9 14.52 -74.72 22.51
CA VAL A 9 15.11 -73.44 22.93
C VAL A 9 15.35 -72.51 21.74
N GLY A 10 15.86 -73.03 20.62
CA GLY A 10 16.04 -72.26 19.39
C GLY A 10 14.72 -71.75 18.80
N TYR A 11 13.66 -72.57 18.83
CA TYR A 11 12.32 -72.17 18.39
C TYR A 11 11.71 -71.09 19.31
N LEU A 12 11.85 -71.22 20.62
CA LEU A 12 11.40 -70.21 21.58
C LEU A 12 12.14 -68.88 21.42
N PHE A 13 13.45 -68.92 21.16
CA PHE A 13 14.24 -67.72 20.87
C PHE A 13 13.80 -67.05 19.57
N LEU A 14 13.59 -67.83 18.49
CA LEU A 14 13.08 -67.31 17.22
C LEU A 14 11.70 -66.66 17.39
N LEU A 15 10.78 -67.30 18.12
CA LEU A 15 9.46 -66.75 18.42
C LEU A 15 9.57 -65.44 19.21
N ALA A 16 10.44 -65.38 20.22
CA ALA A 16 10.66 -64.16 20.99
C ALA A 16 11.19 -63.02 20.11
N VAL A 17 12.12 -63.29 19.19
CA VAL A 17 12.62 -62.30 18.22
C VAL A 17 11.52 -61.82 17.30
N ILE A 18 10.68 -62.72 16.76
CA ILE A 18 9.55 -62.36 15.89
C ILE A 18 8.58 -61.46 16.65
N VAL A 19 8.22 -61.80 17.89
CA VAL A 19 7.31 -60.97 18.72
C VAL A 19 7.89 -59.59 19.01
N ILE A 20 9.20 -59.49 19.28
CA ILE A 20 9.86 -58.20 19.49
C ILE A 20 9.85 -57.37 18.20
N LEU A 21 10.15 -57.99 17.05
CA LEU A 21 10.16 -57.31 15.75
C LEU A 21 8.75 -56.84 15.36
N THR A 22 7.72 -57.67 15.53
CA THR A 22 6.34 -57.27 15.23
C THR A 22 5.88 -56.14 16.16
N PHE A 23 6.19 -56.21 17.45
CA PHE A 23 5.90 -55.11 18.38
C PHE A 23 6.62 -53.82 17.97
N ARG A 24 7.89 -53.90 17.57
CA ARG A 24 8.66 -52.74 17.07
C ARG A 24 8.06 -52.16 15.79
N VAL A 25 7.65 -52.99 14.84
CA VAL A 25 7.01 -52.54 13.59
C VAL A 25 5.69 -51.86 13.90
N VAL A 26 4.81 -52.47 14.70
CA VAL A 26 3.52 -51.88 15.09
C VAL A 26 3.71 -50.56 15.84
N PHE A 27 4.72 -50.47 16.72
CA PHE A 27 5.03 -49.23 17.43
C PHE A 27 5.53 -48.12 16.49
N LEU A 28 6.38 -48.46 15.51
CA LEU A 28 6.86 -47.52 14.49
C LEU A 28 5.72 -47.07 13.57
N GLU A 29 4.84 -47.98 13.16
CA GLU A 29 3.65 -47.65 12.36
C GLU A 29 2.74 -46.66 13.10
N ARG A 30 2.53 -46.87 14.40
CA ARG A 30 1.78 -45.91 15.24
C ARG A 30 2.47 -44.55 15.33
N LEU A 31 3.79 -44.51 15.55
CA LEU A 31 4.54 -43.24 15.57
C LEU A 31 4.47 -42.50 14.23
N ILE A 32 4.53 -43.22 13.11
CA ILE A 32 4.40 -42.63 11.77
C ILE A 32 2.98 -42.10 11.58
N ALA A 33 1.96 -42.86 11.96
CA ALA A 33 0.57 -42.42 11.89
C ALA A 33 0.34 -41.14 12.71
N ASP A 34 0.75 -41.11 13.98
CA ASP A 34 0.62 -39.95 14.87
C ASP A 34 1.37 -38.73 14.31
N ASN A 35 2.57 -38.93 13.77
CA ASN A 35 3.34 -37.84 13.16
C ASN A 35 2.69 -37.31 11.88
N ASN A 36 2.12 -38.19 11.05
CA ASN A 36 1.42 -37.80 9.83
C ASN A 36 0.13 -37.04 10.15
N GLU A 37 -0.62 -37.46 11.17
CA GLU A 37 -1.81 -36.74 11.65
C GLU A 37 -1.44 -35.34 12.17
N ARG A 38 -0.43 -35.24 13.05
CA ARG A 38 0.08 -33.95 13.52
C ARG A 38 0.58 -33.05 12.39
N LEU A 39 1.21 -33.63 11.37
CA LEU A 39 1.65 -32.87 10.20
C LEU A 39 0.46 -32.37 9.39
N SER A 40 -0.57 -33.20 9.19
CA SER A 40 -1.81 -32.86 8.51
C SER A 40 -2.57 -31.74 9.23
N ASP A 41 -2.66 -31.79 10.55
CA ASP A 41 -3.29 -30.75 11.38
C ASP A 41 -2.56 -29.42 11.26
N ARG A 42 -1.23 -29.45 11.33
CA ARG A 42 -0.39 -28.25 11.16
C ARG A 42 -0.52 -27.66 9.76
N MET A 43 -0.60 -28.51 8.73
CA MET A 43 -0.82 -28.08 7.35
C MET A 43 -2.18 -27.39 7.21
N SER A 44 -3.23 -28.00 7.74
CA SER A 44 -4.60 -27.48 7.71
C SER A 44 -4.72 -26.15 8.46
N ALA A 45 -4.05 -26.02 9.61
CA ALA A 45 -4.00 -24.77 10.37
C ALA A 45 -3.24 -23.67 9.63
N PHE A 46 -2.15 -24.02 8.94
CA PHE A 46 -1.41 -23.09 8.09
C PHE A 46 -2.24 -22.63 6.89
N GLU A 47 -2.90 -23.54 6.19
CA GLU A 47 -3.81 -23.23 5.07
C GLU A 47 -4.94 -22.31 5.52
N SER A 48 -5.57 -22.61 6.65
CA SER A 48 -6.61 -21.75 7.24
C SER A 48 -6.09 -20.35 7.56
N SER A 49 -4.85 -20.25 8.08
CA SER A 49 -4.20 -18.98 8.36
C SER A 49 -3.88 -18.21 7.09
N ALA A 50 -3.43 -18.89 6.03
CA ALA A 50 -3.15 -18.29 4.73
C ALA A 50 -4.42 -17.76 4.05
N ILE A 51 -5.53 -18.51 4.12
CA ILE A 51 -6.84 -18.07 3.61
C ILE A 51 -7.32 -16.83 4.37
N SER A 52 -7.22 -16.85 5.71
CA SER A 52 -7.57 -15.70 6.54
C SER A 52 -6.72 -14.46 6.22
N ALA A 53 -5.41 -14.63 6.05
CA ALA A 53 -4.52 -13.53 5.67
C ALA A 53 -4.85 -12.97 4.28
N ALA A 54 -5.12 -13.82 3.30
CA ALA A 54 -5.54 -13.40 1.96
C ALA A 54 -6.87 -12.63 2.00
N ALA A 55 -7.83 -13.08 2.81
CA ALA A 55 -9.11 -12.39 2.99
C ALA A 55 -8.92 -11.01 3.65
N GLN A 56 -8.06 -10.91 4.68
CA GLN A 56 -7.74 -9.64 5.32
C GLN A 56 -7.05 -8.67 4.35
N ILE A 57 -6.09 -9.14 3.55
CA ILE A 57 -5.43 -8.32 2.51
C ILE A 57 -6.45 -7.83 1.48
N GLY A 58 -7.38 -8.69 1.06
CA GLY A 58 -8.48 -8.31 0.15
C GLY A 58 -9.35 -7.20 0.75
N SER A 59 -9.76 -7.36 2.01
CA SER A 59 -10.56 -6.36 2.73
C SER A 59 -9.84 -5.02 2.89
N LEU A 60 -8.54 -5.04 3.23
CA LEU A 60 -7.73 -3.83 3.34
C LEU A 60 -7.58 -3.12 2.00
N ARG A 61 -7.41 -3.88 0.90
CA ARG A 61 -7.29 -3.31 -0.44
C ARG A 61 -8.57 -2.56 -0.86
N GLU A 62 -9.73 -3.03 -0.44
CA GLU A 62 -11.02 -2.37 -0.71
C GLU A 62 -11.20 -1.06 0.08
N GLN A 63 -10.47 -0.90 1.19
CA GLN A 63 -10.49 0.33 2.00
C GLN A 63 -9.53 1.41 1.49
N VAL A 64 -8.56 1.06 0.64
CA VAL A 64 -7.64 2.03 0.05
C VAL A 64 -8.38 2.86 -1.01
N PRO A 65 -8.40 4.20 -0.90
CA PRO A 65 -9.04 5.03 -1.91
C PRO A 65 -8.50 4.75 -3.32
N GLY A 66 -9.38 4.81 -4.31
CA GLY A 66 -8.96 4.72 -5.70
C GLY A 66 -8.19 5.95 -6.15
N LEU A 67 -7.50 5.86 -7.30
CA LEU A 67 -6.77 6.97 -7.91
C LEU A 67 -7.61 8.26 -8.04
N GLY A 68 -8.91 8.13 -8.34
CA GLY A 68 -9.81 9.27 -8.50
C GLY A 68 -9.99 10.11 -7.22
N GLU A 69 -9.99 9.47 -6.05
CA GLU A 69 -10.08 10.18 -4.76
C GLU A 69 -8.80 10.97 -4.49
N TYR A 70 -7.63 10.39 -4.75
CA TYR A 70 -6.36 11.09 -4.63
C TYR A 70 -6.25 12.25 -5.63
N MET A 71 -6.68 12.07 -6.88
CA MET A 71 -6.66 13.17 -7.87
C MET A 71 -7.66 14.28 -7.51
N THR A 72 -8.81 13.93 -6.91
CA THR A 72 -9.77 14.92 -6.38
C THR A 72 -9.16 15.70 -5.22
N GLY A 73 -8.51 15.01 -4.28
CA GLY A 73 -7.78 15.64 -3.18
C GLY A 73 -6.67 16.56 -3.69
N LEU A 74 -5.85 16.09 -4.64
CA LEU A 74 -4.79 16.87 -5.27
C LEU A 74 -5.33 18.16 -5.89
N GLN A 75 -6.42 18.08 -6.66
CA GLN A 75 -7.06 19.25 -7.26
C GLN A 75 -7.61 20.20 -6.20
N LEU A 76 -8.19 19.68 -5.11
CA LEU A 76 -8.68 20.48 -3.99
C LEU A 76 -7.53 21.23 -3.31
N HIS A 77 -6.44 20.57 -2.95
CA HIS A 77 -5.27 21.20 -2.34
C HIS A 77 -4.62 22.24 -3.27
N MET A 78 -4.53 21.95 -4.59
CA MET A 78 -4.10 22.94 -5.58
C MET A 78 -5.00 24.18 -5.61
N ALA A 79 -6.32 24.02 -5.49
CA ALA A 79 -7.24 25.16 -5.44
C ALA A 79 -7.08 25.96 -4.13
N LYS A 80 -6.93 25.28 -2.98
CA LYS A 80 -6.71 25.92 -1.68
C LYS A 80 -5.37 26.67 -1.64
N LEU A 81 -4.31 26.09 -2.21
CA LEU A 81 -3.02 26.72 -2.39
C LEU A 81 -3.11 28.05 -3.15
N TRP A 82 -3.85 28.08 -4.28
CA TRP A 82 -4.06 29.30 -5.05
C TRP A 82 -4.67 30.43 -4.20
N TYR A 83 -5.73 30.12 -3.45
CA TYR A 83 -6.40 31.12 -2.62
C TYR A 83 -5.57 31.56 -1.41
N ALA A 84 -4.83 30.63 -0.79
CA ALA A 84 -3.93 30.94 0.30
C ALA A 84 -2.81 31.91 -0.12
N ALA A 85 -2.12 31.60 -1.22
CA ALA A 85 -1.07 32.47 -1.74
C ALA A 85 -1.61 33.81 -2.25
N SER A 86 -2.78 33.82 -2.91
CA SER A 86 -3.45 35.05 -3.35
C SER A 86 -3.81 35.98 -2.19
N ALA A 87 -4.14 35.41 -1.02
CA ALA A 87 -4.39 36.15 0.21
C ALA A 87 -3.09 36.48 0.99
N SER A 88 -1.91 36.18 0.43
CA SER A 88 -0.61 36.31 1.11
C SER A 88 -0.52 35.54 2.45
N ASN A 89 -1.35 34.50 2.62
CA ASN A 89 -1.26 33.60 3.76
C ASN A 89 -0.27 32.49 3.45
N TRP A 90 1.01 32.83 3.58
CA TRP A 90 2.13 31.97 3.17
C TRP A 90 2.23 30.70 4.00
N LYS A 91 1.77 30.73 5.27
CA LYS A 91 1.70 29.53 6.12
C LYS A 91 0.69 28.52 5.60
N LEU A 92 -0.50 29.00 5.20
CA LEU A 92 -1.51 28.13 4.60
C LEU A 92 -1.06 27.66 3.20
N ALA A 93 -0.40 28.51 2.43
CA ALA A 93 0.16 28.11 1.14
C ALA A 93 1.21 26.99 1.29
N ASP A 94 2.15 27.13 2.23
CA ASP A 94 3.15 26.10 2.54
C ASP A 94 2.50 24.79 2.98
N TYR A 95 1.49 24.86 3.86
CA TYR A 95 0.71 23.70 4.28
C TYR A 95 0.04 22.98 3.10
N GLU A 96 -0.68 23.70 2.24
CA GLU A 96 -1.36 23.08 1.09
C GLU A 96 -0.37 22.53 0.06
N LEU A 97 0.81 23.15 -0.10
CA LEU A 97 1.88 22.61 -0.95
C LEU A 97 2.43 21.29 -0.40
N HIS A 98 2.55 21.16 0.93
CA HIS A 98 2.94 19.91 1.58
C HIS A 98 1.91 18.80 1.34
N GLU A 99 0.62 19.08 1.52
CA GLU A 99 -0.47 18.13 1.29
C GLU A 99 -0.51 17.64 -0.18
N ILE A 100 -0.18 18.51 -1.15
CA ILE A 100 -0.02 18.11 -2.56
C ILE A 100 1.13 17.10 -2.71
N SER A 101 2.27 17.32 -2.04
CA SER A 101 3.40 16.40 -2.05
C SER A 101 3.04 15.05 -1.43
N GLU A 102 2.36 15.04 -0.28
CA GLU A 102 1.92 13.81 0.38
C GLU A 102 0.90 13.04 -0.50
N THR A 103 -0.01 13.74 -1.14
CA THR A 103 -0.97 13.15 -2.08
C THR A 103 -0.24 12.50 -3.26
N ALA A 104 0.81 13.14 -3.81
CA ALA A 104 1.63 12.56 -4.87
C ALA A 104 2.38 11.29 -4.40
N ASP A 105 2.87 11.28 -3.17
CA ASP A 105 3.49 10.09 -2.56
C ASP A 105 2.49 8.94 -2.39
N ALA A 106 1.26 9.24 -1.98
CA ALA A 106 0.20 8.25 -1.88
C ALA A 106 -0.15 7.65 -3.25
N VAL A 107 -0.24 8.47 -4.30
CA VAL A 107 -0.46 8.00 -5.69
C VAL A 107 0.69 7.11 -6.16
N ALA A 108 1.93 7.46 -5.83
CA ALA A 108 3.10 6.64 -6.17
C ALA A 108 3.06 5.26 -5.50
N ALA A 109 2.42 5.14 -4.33
CA ALA A 109 2.28 3.86 -3.64
C ALA A 109 1.18 2.94 -4.23
N LEU A 110 0.26 3.46 -5.06
CA LEU A 110 -0.89 2.70 -5.56
C LEU A 110 -0.55 1.63 -6.60
N ARG A 111 0.60 1.73 -7.28
CA ARG A 111 0.99 0.88 -8.42
C ARG A 111 -0.12 0.78 -9.48
N VAL A 112 -0.55 1.94 -9.98
CA VAL A 112 -1.71 2.05 -10.88
C VAL A 112 -1.31 2.61 -12.24
N SER A 113 -1.79 1.96 -13.30
CA SER A 113 -1.61 2.43 -14.68
C SER A 113 -2.94 2.83 -15.33
N ARG A 114 -2.86 3.70 -16.34
CA ARG A 114 -3.98 4.14 -17.17
C ARG A 114 -3.51 4.29 -18.61
N ASN A 115 -4.17 3.61 -19.55
CA ASN A 115 -3.84 3.67 -20.98
C ASN A 115 -2.33 3.52 -21.24
N ASP A 116 -1.73 2.46 -20.68
CA ASP A 116 -0.30 2.13 -20.75
C ASP A 116 0.67 3.16 -20.12
N VAL A 117 0.15 4.18 -19.42
CA VAL A 117 0.94 5.10 -18.60
C VAL A 117 0.93 4.61 -17.15
N ASP A 118 2.10 4.40 -16.58
CA ASP A 118 2.26 4.13 -15.15
C ASP A 118 2.12 5.43 -14.36
N ILE A 119 0.93 5.67 -13.79
CA ILE A 119 0.65 6.91 -13.06
C ILE A 119 1.46 6.97 -11.77
N SER A 120 1.68 5.83 -11.13
CA SER A 120 2.43 5.76 -9.87
C SER A 120 3.91 6.13 -10.06
N ASP A 121 4.51 5.73 -11.18
CA ASP A 121 5.90 6.09 -11.48
C ASP A 121 6.02 7.51 -12.07
N GLU A 122 5.01 7.99 -12.79
CA GLU A 122 5.04 9.29 -13.47
C GLU A 122 4.67 10.49 -12.59
N ILE A 123 3.87 10.31 -11.53
CA ILE A 123 3.33 11.43 -10.74
C ILE A 123 4.43 12.28 -10.10
N LYS A 124 5.44 11.65 -9.49
CA LYS A 124 6.52 12.37 -8.79
C LYS A 124 7.46 13.09 -9.75
N PRO A 125 7.99 12.47 -10.83
CA PRO A 125 8.80 13.18 -11.81
C PRO A 125 8.10 14.38 -12.45
N LYS A 126 6.79 14.30 -12.70
CA LYS A 126 6.02 15.41 -13.28
C LYS A 126 5.75 16.55 -12.30
N LEU A 127 5.53 16.26 -11.01
CA LEU A 127 5.19 17.27 -10.02
C LEU A 127 6.40 17.85 -9.28
N ALA A 128 7.41 17.05 -8.93
CA ALA A 128 8.50 17.49 -8.04
C ALA A 128 9.20 18.79 -8.48
N PRO A 129 9.55 19.01 -9.78
CA PRO A 129 10.12 20.29 -10.20
C PRO A 129 9.18 21.48 -10.04
N ARG A 130 7.86 21.24 -10.17
CA ARG A 130 6.81 22.27 -10.04
C ARG A 130 6.58 22.62 -8.58
N LEU A 131 6.56 21.62 -7.71
CA LEU A 131 6.47 21.82 -6.26
C LEU A 131 7.68 22.61 -5.75
N ALA A 132 8.89 22.31 -6.23
CA ALA A 132 10.09 23.08 -5.86
C ALA A 132 10.02 24.56 -6.32
N ALA A 133 9.47 24.84 -7.51
CA ALA A 133 9.29 26.20 -8.00
C ALA A 133 8.22 26.97 -7.21
N LEU A 134 7.12 26.31 -6.87
CA LEU A 134 6.07 26.83 -5.98
C LEU A 134 6.63 27.14 -4.60
N GLN A 135 7.39 26.20 -4.00
CA GLN A 135 8.02 26.39 -2.69
C GLN A 135 8.91 27.62 -2.69
N LYS A 136 9.79 27.77 -3.71
CA LYS A 136 10.65 28.95 -3.82
C LYS A 136 9.87 30.27 -3.85
N SER A 137 8.70 30.27 -4.49
CA SER A 137 7.83 31.44 -4.58
C SER A 137 7.09 31.71 -3.27
N ILE A 138 6.70 30.65 -2.56
CA ILE A 138 6.12 30.72 -1.20
C ILE A 138 7.16 31.24 -0.23
N ASP A 139 8.36 30.67 -0.17
CA ASP A 139 9.45 31.10 0.72
C ASP A 139 9.87 32.55 0.45
N GLY A 140 9.83 32.96 -0.82
CA GLY A 140 10.13 34.33 -1.25
C GLY A 140 8.96 35.31 -1.13
N HIS A 141 7.79 34.86 -0.66
CA HIS A 141 6.53 35.64 -0.64
C HIS A 141 6.22 36.35 -1.97
N SER A 142 6.54 35.70 -3.10
CA SER A 142 6.42 36.28 -4.44
C SER A 142 5.10 35.89 -5.08
N ILE A 143 4.12 36.80 -5.07
CA ILE A 143 2.82 36.57 -5.73
C ILE A 143 2.99 36.34 -7.24
N ALA A 144 3.81 37.16 -7.90
CA ALA A 144 4.06 37.02 -9.33
C ALA A 144 4.76 35.69 -9.66
N GLY A 145 5.84 35.35 -8.93
CA GLY A 145 6.54 34.08 -9.13
C GLY A 145 5.66 32.87 -8.81
N PHE A 146 4.78 32.99 -7.82
CA PHE A 146 3.81 31.97 -7.48
C PHE A 146 2.82 31.76 -8.62
N ALA A 147 2.22 32.83 -9.17
CA ALA A 147 1.25 32.73 -10.26
C ALA A 147 1.85 32.04 -11.49
N ASP A 148 3.08 32.39 -11.87
CA ASP A 148 3.80 31.76 -12.99
C ASP A 148 4.07 30.27 -12.69
N SER A 149 4.59 29.96 -11.51
CA SER A 149 4.89 28.58 -11.10
C SER A 149 3.63 27.71 -10.98
N TYR A 150 2.51 28.31 -10.58
CA TYR A 150 1.22 27.64 -10.50
C TYR A 150 0.67 27.30 -11.88
N ALA A 151 0.75 28.23 -12.83
CA ALA A 151 0.37 27.96 -14.22
C ALA A 151 1.20 26.82 -14.83
N GLU A 152 2.51 26.80 -14.56
CA GLU A 152 3.39 25.69 -14.96
C GLU A 152 3.03 24.36 -14.29
N ALA A 153 2.59 24.38 -13.03
CA ALA A 153 2.09 23.19 -12.35
C ALA A 153 0.81 22.65 -13.03
N LEU A 154 -0.15 23.53 -13.35
CA LEU A 154 -1.37 23.15 -14.08
C LEU A 154 -1.05 22.56 -15.47
N ASN A 155 -0.10 23.15 -16.19
CA ASN A 155 0.36 22.61 -17.48
C ASN A 155 0.93 21.18 -17.31
N SER A 156 1.67 20.92 -16.24
CA SER A 156 2.18 19.57 -15.92
C SER A 156 1.04 18.59 -15.60
N CYS A 157 0.06 19.01 -14.80
CA CYS A 157 -1.14 18.21 -14.49
C CYS A 157 -1.90 17.84 -15.76
N ASN A 158 -2.19 18.83 -16.61
CA ASN A 158 -2.92 18.62 -17.85
C ASN A 158 -2.14 17.76 -18.85
N GLY A 159 -0.83 17.95 -18.97
CA GLY A 159 0.01 17.10 -19.81
C GLY A 159 0.04 15.64 -19.35
N CYS A 160 -0.04 15.38 -18.05
CA CYS A 160 -0.20 14.03 -17.51
C CYS A 160 -1.57 13.44 -17.87
N HIS A 161 -2.65 14.21 -17.70
CA HIS A 161 -4.00 13.78 -18.06
C HIS A 161 -4.14 13.48 -19.55
N ASP A 162 -3.58 14.34 -20.41
CA ASP A 162 -3.55 14.14 -21.86
C ASP A 162 -2.82 12.85 -22.22
N SER A 163 -1.61 12.65 -21.68
CA SER A 163 -0.79 11.46 -21.93
C SER A 163 -1.47 10.18 -21.45
N ALA A 164 -2.19 10.25 -20.33
CA ALA A 164 -2.97 9.15 -19.78
C ALA A 164 -4.30 8.92 -20.52
N GLY A 165 -4.63 9.71 -21.55
CA GLY A 165 -5.87 9.57 -22.34
C GLY A 165 -7.12 10.16 -21.68
N TYR A 166 -6.97 11.11 -20.76
CA TYR A 166 -8.04 11.82 -20.06
C TYR A 166 -8.02 13.34 -20.32
N PRO A 167 -7.92 13.83 -21.57
CA PRO A 167 -7.79 15.27 -21.86
C PRO A 167 -9.02 16.10 -21.46
N PHE A 168 -10.17 15.44 -21.26
CA PHE A 168 -11.39 16.09 -20.76
C PHE A 168 -11.32 16.44 -19.27
N ILE A 169 -10.34 15.91 -18.52
CA ILE A 169 -10.02 16.33 -17.15
C ILE A 169 -9.05 17.51 -17.23
N HIS A 170 -9.51 18.63 -17.76
CA HIS A 170 -8.69 19.82 -17.94
C HIS A 170 -8.78 20.71 -16.71
N ILE A 171 -7.66 20.83 -15.99
CA ILE A 171 -7.56 21.63 -14.76
C ILE A 171 -7.23 23.07 -15.11
N ILE A 172 -7.95 24.01 -14.50
CA ILE A 172 -7.77 25.44 -14.67
C ILE A 172 -7.47 26.10 -13.33
N THR A 173 -6.95 27.33 -13.37
CA THR A 173 -6.91 28.19 -12.18
C THR A 173 -8.34 28.39 -11.67
N PRO A 174 -8.60 28.17 -10.37
CA PRO A 174 -9.96 28.24 -9.84
C PRO A 174 -10.50 29.68 -9.93
N SER A 175 -11.74 29.80 -10.39
CA SER A 175 -12.45 31.09 -10.50
C SER A 175 -13.26 31.46 -9.25
N SER A 176 -13.46 30.49 -8.34
CA SER A 176 -14.12 30.67 -7.05
C SER A 176 -13.46 29.80 -5.98
N PRO A 177 -13.50 30.20 -4.69
CA PRO A 177 -12.98 29.39 -3.60
C PRO A 177 -13.54 27.96 -3.63
N PRO A 178 -12.71 26.92 -3.44
CA PRO A 178 -13.17 25.53 -3.52
C PRO A 178 -14.07 25.14 -2.35
N VAL A 179 -14.01 25.89 -1.25
CA VAL A 179 -14.85 25.73 -0.06
C VAL A 179 -15.28 27.11 0.44
N THR A 180 -16.49 27.19 0.99
CA THR A 180 -17.10 28.46 1.43
C THR A 180 -16.87 28.76 2.90
N ASN A 181 -16.28 27.84 3.65
CA ASN A 181 -16.15 27.87 5.10
C ASN A 181 -14.69 27.95 5.57
N GLN A 182 -13.78 28.44 4.72
CA GLN A 182 -12.37 28.62 5.05
C GLN A 182 -11.99 30.10 4.97
N LEU A 183 -11.24 30.56 5.97
CA LEU A 183 -10.57 31.86 5.95
C LEU A 183 -9.25 31.72 5.19
N TRP A 184 -9.07 32.52 4.14
CA TRP A 184 -7.86 32.48 3.31
C TRP A 184 -6.77 33.43 3.81
N GLU A 185 -7.15 34.56 4.40
CA GLU A 185 -6.24 35.51 5.04
C GLU A 185 -5.61 34.93 6.31
N GLU A 186 -4.48 35.48 6.75
CA GLU A 186 -3.88 35.07 8.02
C GLU A 186 -4.84 35.31 9.19
N PHE A 187 -5.08 34.28 10.00
CA PHE A 187 -5.91 34.41 11.19
C PHE A 187 -5.20 35.28 12.23
N SER A 188 -5.79 36.45 12.53
CA SER A 188 -5.40 37.28 13.66
C SER A 188 -6.45 37.18 14.77
N PRO A 189 -6.19 36.47 15.87
CA PRO A 189 -7.12 36.46 17.01
C PRO A 189 -7.28 37.89 17.52
N LYS A 190 -8.53 38.33 17.71
CA LYS A 190 -8.82 39.59 18.41
C LYS A 190 -8.51 39.36 19.89
N ASN A 191 -7.56 40.14 20.42
CA ASN A 191 -7.31 40.24 21.86
C ASN A 191 -8.51 40.85 22.58
#